data_AF-A0A9W6RU64-F1
#
_entry.id   AF-A0A9W6RU64-F1
#
_cell.length_a   1.000
_cell.length_b   1.000
_cell.length_c   1.000
_cell.angle_alpha   90.00
_cell.angle_beta   90.00
_cell.angle_gamma   90.00
#
_symmetry.space_group_name_H-M   'P 1'
#
loop_
_entity.id
_entity.type
_entity.pdbx_description
1 polymer ?
#
loop_
_entity_poly.entity_id
_entity_poly.type
_entity_poly.pdbx_seq_one_letter_code
_entity_poly.pdbx_strand_id
1 'polypeptide(L)'
;MTDVPEADYAPARSADTRAAPPATAGERETLTAFLDRHRRTFALKCAGVPAARLSDKGVPPSGLSPHGLLRHLTAVERWRFAIQLADEDLPVSAPGTTATPTSCASGSTAPRDTGMTTITAAGAVPTGTGPADAASAAPARH
;
A
#
# COMPACT_ATOMS: atom_id res chain seq x y z
N MET A 1 -2.56 0.67 30.56
CA MET A 1 -1.91 0.05 29.39
C MET A 1 -1.66 -1.39 29.78
N THR A 2 -2.51 -2.30 29.32
CA THR A 2 -2.46 -3.71 29.73
C THR A 2 -1.19 -4.34 29.16
N ASP A 3 -0.41 -4.98 30.02
CA ASP A 3 0.78 -5.71 29.61
C ASP A 3 0.34 -6.96 28.83
N VAL A 4 0.92 -7.17 27.64
CA VAL A 4 0.64 -8.36 26.83
C VAL A 4 1.52 -9.48 27.39
N PRO A 5 0.96 -10.64 27.78
CA PRO A 5 1.76 -11.68 28.40
C PRO A 5 2.83 -12.17 27.41
N GLU A 6 4.03 -12.42 27.93
CA GLU A 6 5.20 -12.76 27.11
C GLU A 6 4.97 -13.97 26.17
N ALA A 7 4.10 -14.90 26.59
CA ALA A 7 3.73 -16.08 25.82
C ALA A 7 2.95 -15.78 24.52
N ASP A 8 2.31 -14.62 24.43
CA ASP A 8 1.53 -14.22 23.25
C ASP A 8 2.41 -13.56 22.17
N TYR A 9 3.65 -13.17 22.50
CA TYR A 9 4.56 -12.63 21.51
C TYR A 9 5.02 -13.71 20.54
N ALA A 10 5.20 -13.30 19.28
CA ALA A 10 5.78 -14.18 18.29
C ALA A 10 7.21 -14.55 18.74
N PRO A 11 7.57 -15.85 18.78
CA PRO A 11 8.90 -16.24 19.19
C PRO A 11 9.95 -15.64 18.26
N ALA A 12 11.11 -15.31 18.82
CA ALA A 12 12.28 -14.96 18.03
C ALA A 12 12.56 -16.13 17.07
N ARG A 13 12.56 -15.86 15.76
CA ARG A 13 12.87 -16.90 14.78
C ARG A 13 14.37 -17.13 14.80
N SER A 14 14.80 -18.22 15.44
CA SER A 14 16.21 -18.61 15.59
C SER A 14 16.95 -18.82 14.25
N ALA A 15 16.22 -18.93 13.14
CA ALA A 15 16.76 -19.05 11.78
C ALA A 15 16.78 -17.72 11.00
N ASP A 16 16.64 -16.56 11.65
CA ASP A 16 16.68 -15.27 10.96
C ASP A 16 18.10 -14.94 10.45
N THR A 17 18.31 -15.11 9.14
CA THR A 17 19.58 -14.84 8.45
C THR A 17 19.54 -13.54 7.65
N ARG A 18 18.55 -12.67 7.88
CA ARG A 18 18.41 -11.44 7.10
C ARG A 18 19.44 -10.40 7.52
N ALA A 19 20.17 -9.88 6.53
CA ALA A 19 20.98 -8.70 6.72
C ALA A 19 20.13 -7.52 7.19
N ALA A 20 20.64 -6.77 8.17
CA ALA A 20 20.09 -5.46 8.49
C ALA A 20 20.34 -4.51 7.30
N PRO A 21 19.41 -3.58 7.00
CA PRO A 21 19.69 -2.56 5.99
C PRO A 21 20.85 -1.70 6.50
N PRO A 22 21.71 -1.20 5.61
CA PRO A 22 22.81 -0.34 6.01
C PRO A 22 22.27 0.92 6.69
N ALA A 23 22.91 1.33 7.79
CA ALA A 23 22.54 2.57 8.49
C ALA A 23 22.92 3.83 7.69
N THR A 24 23.88 3.70 6.77
CA THR A 24 24.34 4.77 5.89
C THR A 24 24.77 4.15 4.57
N ALA A 25 24.12 4.55 3.47
CA ALA A 25 24.39 4.10 2.12
C ALA A 25 23.76 5.10 1.12
N GLY A 26 24.00 4.92 -0.17
CA GLY A 26 23.30 5.68 -1.20
C GLY A 26 21.79 5.42 -1.17
N GLU A 27 20.99 6.33 -1.75
CA GLU A 27 19.52 6.21 -1.75
C GLU A 27 19.03 4.88 -2.33
N ARG A 28 19.51 4.53 -3.54
CA ARG A 28 19.14 3.29 -4.22
C ARG A 28 19.53 2.06 -3.39
N GLU A 29 20.75 2.04 -2.87
CA GLU A 29 21.27 0.92 -2.08
C GLU A 29 20.45 0.73 -0.80
N THR A 30 20.15 1.82 -0.09
CA THR A 30 19.32 1.82 1.12
C THR A 30 17.92 1.26 0.82
N LEU A 31 17.29 1.74 -0.27
CA LEU A 31 15.95 1.31 -0.65
C LEU A 31 15.90 -0.17 -1.05
N THR A 32 16.84 -0.63 -1.88
CA THR A 32 16.91 -2.03 -2.28
C THR A 32 17.17 -2.95 -1.09
N ALA A 33 18.11 -2.59 -0.20
CA ALA A 33 18.39 -3.37 1.02
C ALA A 33 17.18 -3.44 1.96
N PHE A 34 16.43 -2.34 2.09
CA PHE A 34 15.19 -2.31 2.86
C PHE A 34 14.13 -3.27 2.27
N LEU A 35 13.87 -3.19 0.96
CA LEU A 35 12.91 -4.08 0.29
C LEU A 35 13.30 -5.55 0.44
N ASP A 36 14.56 -5.89 0.20
CA ASP A 36 15.04 -7.26 0.32
C ASP A 36 14.90 -7.80 1.74
N ARG A 37 15.17 -6.98 2.75
CA ARG A 37 14.93 -7.36 4.15
C ARG A 37 13.45 -7.63 4.42
N HIS A 38 12.53 -6.83 3.87
CA HIS A 38 11.09 -7.03 4.07
C HIS A 38 10.54 -8.25 3.31
N ARG A 39 10.97 -8.48 2.07
CA ARG A 39 10.66 -9.70 1.32
C ARG A 39 11.11 -10.95 2.06
N ARG A 40 12.34 -10.94 2.59
CA ARG A 40 12.83 -12.05 3.43
C ARG A 40 12.08 -12.17 4.74
N THR A 41 11.62 -11.06 5.34
CA THR A 41 10.80 -11.09 6.57
C THR A 41 9.53 -11.87 6.33
N PHE A 42 8.84 -11.57 5.23
CA PHE A 42 7.62 -12.26 4.85
C PHE A 42 7.86 -13.75 4.64
N ALA A 43 8.92 -14.10 3.90
CA ALA A 43 9.32 -15.50 3.71
C ALA A 43 9.58 -16.22 5.03
N LEU A 44 10.31 -15.60 5.96
CA LEU A 44 10.54 -16.16 7.30
C LEU A 44 9.23 -16.32 8.08
N LYS A 45 8.31 -15.37 8.00
CA LYS A 45 7.00 -15.43 8.68
C LYS A 45 6.15 -16.59 8.14
N CYS A 46 6.30 -16.96 6.88
CA CYS A 46 5.65 -18.11 6.26
C CYS A 46 6.47 -19.41 6.36
N ALA A 47 7.72 -19.37 6.81
CA ALA A 47 8.56 -20.56 6.90
C ALA A 47 7.95 -21.59 7.87
N GLY A 48 7.89 -22.85 7.43
CA GLY A 48 7.28 -23.96 8.18
C GLY A 48 5.76 -24.02 8.13
N VAL A 49 5.08 -23.05 7.49
CA VAL A 49 3.62 -23.10 7.29
C VAL A 49 3.30 -24.02 6.11
N PRO A 50 2.45 -25.06 6.28
CA PRO A 50 2.03 -25.91 5.18
C PRO A 50 1.32 -25.11 4.09
N ALA A 51 1.58 -25.43 2.81
CA ALA A 51 1.01 -24.69 1.68
C ALA A 51 -0.53 -24.57 1.74
N ALA A 52 -1.22 -25.63 2.19
CA ALA A 52 -2.67 -25.64 2.37
C ALA A 52 -3.17 -24.56 3.35
N ARG A 53 -2.35 -24.19 4.35
CA ARG A 53 -2.69 -23.20 5.39
C ARG A 53 -2.38 -21.76 4.99
N LEU A 54 -1.62 -21.54 3.90
CA LEU A 54 -1.32 -20.18 3.43
C LEU A 54 -2.54 -19.44 2.90
N SER A 55 -3.60 -20.16 2.53
CA SER A 55 -4.87 -19.59 2.07
C SER A 55 -5.90 -19.41 3.19
N ASP A 56 -5.61 -19.88 4.40
CA ASP A 56 -6.52 -19.77 5.54
C ASP A 56 -6.66 -18.32 6.00
N LYS A 57 -7.87 -17.96 6.42
CA LYS A 57 -8.20 -16.66 7.01
C LYS A 57 -8.08 -16.77 8.53
N GLY A 58 -6.85 -16.71 9.01
CA GLY A 58 -6.52 -17.05 10.40
C GLY A 58 -6.93 -16.02 11.46
N VAL A 59 -7.33 -14.80 11.06
CA VAL A 59 -7.61 -13.69 11.99
C VAL A 59 -8.98 -13.08 11.70
N PRO A 60 -10.08 -13.64 12.24
CA PRO A 60 -11.39 -12.98 12.19
C PRO A 60 -11.36 -11.60 12.86
N PRO A 61 -12.09 -10.58 12.34
CA PRO A 61 -13.01 -10.62 11.20
C PRO A 61 -12.31 -10.44 9.84
N SER A 62 -10.99 -10.36 9.80
CA SER A 62 -10.25 -10.10 8.56
C SER A 62 -10.39 -11.25 7.57
N GLY A 63 -10.71 -10.89 6.32
CA GLY A 63 -10.72 -11.81 5.18
C GLY A 63 -9.34 -12.12 4.60
N LEU A 64 -8.27 -11.60 5.21
CA LEU A 64 -6.90 -11.73 4.71
C LEU A 64 -6.33 -13.13 4.99
N SER A 65 -5.66 -13.69 3.99
CA SER A 65 -4.80 -14.86 4.11
C SER A 65 -3.34 -14.48 3.82
N PRO A 66 -2.35 -15.23 4.33
CA PRO A 66 -0.94 -15.04 3.99
C PRO A 66 -0.70 -15.01 2.46
N HIS A 67 -1.33 -15.91 1.72
CA HIS A 67 -1.25 -15.94 0.26
C HIS A 67 -1.83 -14.67 -0.38
N GLY A 68 -2.99 -14.20 0.10
CA GLY A 68 -3.59 -12.95 -0.35
C GLY A 68 -2.69 -11.74 -0.08
N LEU A 69 -2.04 -11.71 1.09
CA LEU A 69 -1.09 -10.67 1.46
C LEU A 69 0.14 -10.67 0.54
N LEU A 70 0.71 -11.83 0.20
CA LEU A 70 1.83 -11.92 -0.75
C LEU A 70 1.46 -11.34 -2.13
N ARG A 71 0.28 -11.70 -2.64
CA ARG A 71 -0.22 -11.15 -3.92
C ARG A 71 -0.37 -9.62 -3.84
N HIS A 72 -0.91 -9.12 -2.74
CA HIS A 72 -1.05 -7.68 -2.52
C HIS A 72 0.31 -6.97 -2.47
N LEU A 73 1.27 -7.47 -1.70
CA LEU A 73 2.62 -6.88 -1.61
C LEU A 73 3.34 -6.86 -2.96
N THR A 74 3.20 -7.93 -3.74
CA THR A 74 3.76 -8.01 -5.10
C THR A 74 3.14 -6.95 -6.02
N ALA A 75 1.82 -6.75 -5.94
CA ALA A 75 1.12 -5.72 -6.70
C ALA A 75 1.56 -4.31 -6.28
N VAL A 76 1.75 -4.06 -4.98
CA VAL A 76 2.24 -2.78 -4.46
C VAL A 76 3.65 -2.47 -4.95
N GLU A 77 4.57 -3.44 -4.93
CA GLU A 77 5.93 -3.25 -5.45
C GLU A 77 5.93 -2.96 -6.95
N ARG A 78 5.16 -3.71 -7.74
CA ARG A 78 5.02 -3.46 -9.18
C ARG A 78 4.47 -2.06 -9.44
N TRP A 79 3.44 -1.66 -8.72
CA TRP A 79 2.83 -0.34 -8.89
C TRP A 79 3.80 0.79 -8.51
N ARG A 80 4.51 0.67 -7.38
CA ARG A 80 5.46 1.71 -6.95
C ARG A 80 6.70 1.80 -7.85
N PHE A 81 7.29 0.66 -8.23
CA PHE A 81 8.60 0.67 -8.89
C PHE A 81 8.53 0.66 -10.40
N ALA A 82 7.69 -0.20 -10.99
CA ALA A 82 7.56 -0.26 -12.44
C ALA A 82 6.70 0.89 -12.95
N ILE A 83 5.50 1.07 -12.38
CA ILE A 83 4.54 2.04 -12.91
C ILE A 83 4.86 3.47 -12.46
N GLN A 84 5.00 3.72 -11.16
CA GLN A 84 5.19 5.10 -10.67
C GLN A 84 6.63 5.61 -10.82
N LEU A 85 7.63 4.81 -10.45
CA LEU A 85 9.03 5.27 -10.45
C LEU A 85 9.69 5.18 -11.83
N ALA A 86 9.49 4.06 -12.54
CA ALA A 86 10.07 3.84 -13.86
C ALA A 86 9.16 4.29 -15.02
N ASP A 87 7.94 4.79 -14.72
CA ASP A 87 6.94 5.22 -15.71
C ASP A 87 6.61 4.16 -16.77
N GLU A 88 6.66 2.88 -16.39
CA GLU A 88 6.31 1.79 -17.30
C GLU A 88 4.80 1.72 -17.50
N ASP A 89 4.38 1.62 -18.78
CA ASP A 89 2.97 1.45 -19.14
C ASP A 89 2.54 -0.02 -19.02
N LEU A 90 2.42 -0.48 -17.78
CA LEU A 90 1.98 -1.83 -17.44
C LEU A 90 0.51 -1.84 -17.02
N PRO A 91 -0.27 -2.88 -17.36
CA PRO A 91 -1.64 -3.00 -16.88
C PRO A 91 -1.65 -3.12 -15.35
N VAL A 92 -2.50 -2.33 -14.70
CA VAL A 92 -2.75 -2.46 -13.26
C VAL A 92 -3.45 -3.80 -12.99
N SER A 93 -2.77 -4.72 -12.33
CA SER A 93 -3.36 -6.00 -11.97
C SER A 93 -4.25 -5.82 -10.75
N ALA A 94 -5.56 -5.89 -10.94
CA ALA A 94 -6.50 -5.97 -9.81
C ALA A 94 -6.38 -7.34 -9.12
N PRO A 95 -6.40 -7.40 -7.77
CA PRO A 95 -6.37 -8.68 -7.06
C PRO A 95 -7.66 -9.45 -7.35
N GLY A 96 -7.57 -10.50 -8.17
CA GLY A 96 -8.65 -11.45 -8.40
C GLY A 96 -9.05 -11.68 -9.85
N THR A 97 -8.56 -10.90 -10.82
CA THR A 97 -8.89 -11.15 -12.23
C THR A 97 -7.72 -11.79 -12.96
N THR A 98 -7.90 -13.01 -13.46
CA THR A 98 -7.15 -13.53 -14.61
C THR A 98 -7.68 -12.80 -15.85
N ALA A 99 -7.42 -11.51 -15.96
CA ALA A 99 -7.72 -10.79 -17.18
C ALA A 99 -6.66 -11.16 -18.22
N THR A 100 -7.11 -11.79 -19.29
CA THR A 100 -6.43 -11.84 -20.59
C THR A 100 -5.92 -10.44 -20.93
N PRO A 101 -4.70 -10.28 -21.47
CA PRO A 101 -4.21 -8.97 -21.87
C PRO A 101 -5.00 -8.51 -23.10
N THR A 102 -6.12 -7.84 -22.90
CA THR A 102 -6.71 -7.03 -23.98
C THR A 102 -5.84 -5.79 -24.10
N SER A 103 -5.01 -5.77 -25.14
CA SER A 103 -4.33 -4.57 -25.55
C SER A 103 -5.38 -3.50 -25.89
N CYS A 104 -5.36 -2.39 -25.17
CA CYS A 104 -5.90 -1.14 -25.68
C CYS A 104 -4.71 -0.20 -25.88
N ALA A 105 -4.13 -0.27 -27.07
CA ALA A 105 -3.22 0.78 -27.52
C ALA A 105 -4.05 2.04 -27.83
N SER A 106 -3.82 3.11 -27.07
CA SER A 106 -3.80 4.47 -27.61
C SER A 106 -3.16 5.40 -26.59
N GLY A 107 -2.11 6.08 -27.03
CA GLY A 107 -1.35 7.01 -26.23
C GLY A 107 -2.22 8.12 -25.66
N SER A 108 -2.01 8.39 -24.37
CA SER A 108 -2.41 9.64 -23.75
C SER A 108 -1.27 10.06 -22.84
N THR A 109 -0.47 11.03 -23.30
CA THR A 109 0.51 11.75 -22.49
C THR A 109 -0.22 12.78 -21.61
N ALA A 110 -1.19 12.31 -20.82
CA ALA A 110 -1.80 13.11 -19.78
C ALA A 110 -1.05 12.84 -18.47
N PRO A 111 -0.76 13.86 -17.65
CA PRO A 111 -0.14 13.64 -16.35
C PRO A 111 -1.08 12.74 -15.53
N ARG A 112 -0.59 11.55 -15.17
CA ARG A 112 -1.33 10.61 -14.33
C ARG A 112 -1.46 11.21 -12.93
N ASP A 113 -2.53 11.95 -12.69
CA ASP A 113 -2.90 12.40 -11.35
C ASP A 113 -3.23 11.17 -10.52
N THR A 114 -2.23 10.70 -9.78
CA THR A 114 -2.30 9.45 -9.02
C THR A 114 -2.89 9.76 -7.64
N GLY A 115 -4.16 10.18 -7.63
CA GLY A 115 -4.95 10.30 -6.42
C GLY A 115 -5.29 8.90 -5.90
N MET A 116 -4.63 8.49 -4.81
CA MET A 116 -5.08 7.36 -3.99
C MET A 116 -6.48 7.70 -3.47
N THR A 117 -7.53 7.12 -4.06
CA THR A 117 -8.91 7.28 -3.58
C THR A 117 -8.98 6.74 -2.16
N THR A 118 -8.97 7.63 -1.18
CA THR A 118 -9.38 7.31 0.18
C THR A 118 -10.80 6.77 0.12
N ILE A 119 -11.02 5.59 0.71
CA ILE A 119 -12.35 5.05 0.95
C ILE A 119 -13.03 6.01 1.95
N THR A 120 -13.74 7.01 1.44
CA THR A 120 -14.60 7.87 2.25
C THR A 120 -15.89 7.11 2.52
N ALA A 121 -16.08 6.73 3.79
CA ALA A 121 -17.35 6.22 4.27
C ALA A 121 -18.43 7.30 4.13
N ALA A 122 -19.60 6.87 3.64
CA ALA A 122 -20.79 7.68 3.47
C ALA A 122 -21.23 8.33 4.80
N GLY A 123 -21.61 9.60 4.71
CA GLY A 123 -22.17 10.38 5.82
C GLY A 123 -22.43 11.82 5.40
N ALA A 124 -23.38 12.04 4.49
CA ALA A 124 -23.85 13.36 4.13
C ALA A 124 -24.61 14.00 5.30
N VAL A 125 -24.26 15.24 5.64
CA VAL A 125 -25.10 16.16 6.43
C VAL A 125 -25.22 17.44 5.58
N PRO A 126 -26.42 17.85 5.14
CA PRO A 126 -26.57 19.00 4.28
C PRO A 126 -26.41 20.32 5.07
N THR A 127 -25.48 21.16 4.64
CA THR A 127 -25.33 22.56 5.08
C THR A 127 -26.36 23.43 4.36
N GLY A 128 -27.21 24.12 5.14
CA GLY A 128 -28.14 25.11 4.64
C GLY A 128 -27.42 26.39 4.20
N THR A 129 -27.74 26.85 2.99
CA THR A 129 -27.36 28.14 2.43
C THR A 129 -28.40 29.19 2.81
N GLY A 130 -27.97 30.29 3.42
CA GLY A 130 -28.73 31.54 3.53
C GLY A 130 -27.85 32.72 3.05
N PRO A 131 -28.40 33.66 2.25
CA PRO A 131 -27.60 34.67 1.57
C PRO A 131 -27.31 35.89 2.46
N ALA A 132 -26.10 36.45 2.33
CA ALA A 132 -25.78 37.78 2.84
C ALA A 132 -25.66 38.73 1.65
N ASP A 133 -26.55 39.71 1.62
CA ASP A 133 -26.66 40.79 0.66
C ASP A 133 -25.51 41.80 0.73
N ALA A 134 -25.47 42.58 -0.34
CA ALA A 134 -24.50 43.52 -0.85
C ALA A 134 -24.13 44.76 0.02
N ALA A 135 -23.20 45.52 -0.57
CA ALA A 135 -22.84 46.94 -0.36
C ALA A 135 -21.69 47.20 0.63
N SER A 136 -20.75 48.12 0.43
CA SER A 136 -20.42 49.10 -0.63
C SER A 136 -19.20 49.91 -0.13
N ALA A 137 -18.35 50.41 -1.05
CA ALA A 137 -17.48 51.61 -0.95
C ALA A 137 -16.36 51.63 0.14
N ALA A 138 -15.19 52.26 0.02
CA ALA A 138 -14.42 53.02 -0.98
C ALA A 138 -13.00 53.26 -0.34
N PRO A 139 -12.01 53.83 -1.05
CA PRO A 139 -10.59 53.82 -0.65
C PRO A 139 -10.09 55.15 -0.07
N ALA A 140 -8.98 55.16 0.70
CA ALA A 140 -8.04 56.29 0.74
C ALA A 140 -6.72 55.97 1.48
N ARG A 141 -5.67 56.57 0.92
CA ARG A 141 -4.26 56.70 1.30
C ARG A 141 -4.04 57.20 2.75
N HIS A 142 -2.92 56.81 3.35
CA HIS A 142 -1.80 57.72 3.65
C HIS A 142 -0.49 56.95 3.72
#